data_AF-A0A1F2S970-F1
#
_entry.id   AF-A0A1F2S970-F1
#
_cell.length_a   1.000
_cell.length_b   1.000
_cell.length_c   1.000
_cell.angle_alpha   90.00
_cell.angle_beta   90.00
_cell.angle_gamma   90.00
#
_symmetry.space_group_name_H-M   'P 1'
#
loop_
_entity.id
_entity.type
_entity.pdbx_description
1 polymer ?
#
loop_
_entity_poly.entity_id
_entity_poly.type
_entity_poly.pdbx_seq_one_letter_code
_entity_poly.pdbx_strand_id
1 'polypeptide(L)' 'MVARGVRYEDAQREFEKRFIAHALAKADGNLCKAAGLLGMHRNTLSRKVHEYRLRNGAKPFR' A
#
# COMPACT_ATOMS: atom_id res chain seq x y z
N MET A 1 -21.72 0.34 9.48
CA MET A 1 -21.32 -1.08 9.47
C MET A 1 -21.51 -1.59 8.04
N VAL A 2 -20.46 -2.04 7.36
CA VAL A 2 -20.61 -2.86 6.15
C VAL A 2 -20.54 -4.31 6.64
N ALA A 3 -21.46 -5.15 6.17
CA ALA A 3 -21.76 -6.49 6.69
C ALA A 3 -20.53 -7.23 7.28
N ARG A 4 -20.64 -7.68 8.55
CA ARG A 4 -19.61 -8.36 9.39
C ARG A 4 -18.61 -7.51 10.19
N GLY A 5 -19.05 -6.46 10.87
CA GLY A 5 -18.28 -5.91 12.02
C GLY A 5 -16.92 -5.27 11.70
N VAL A 6 -16.54 -5.15 10.43
CA VAL A 6 -15.35 -4.42 10.00
C VAL A 6 -15.74 -2.97 9.79
N ARG A 7 -15.05 -2.05 10.47
CA ARG A 7 -15.24 -0.61 10.24
C ARG A 7 -14.65 -0.29 8.87
N TYR A 8 -15.32 0.60 8.14
CA TYR A 8 -14.89 1.01 6.80
C TYR A 8 -13.42 1.47 6.78
N GLU A 9 -12.99 2.16 7.85
CA GLU A 9 -11.62 2.63 8.03
C GLU A 9 -10.60 1.49 8.12
N ASP A 10 -10.93 0.36 8.75
CA ASP A 10 -10.05 -0.80 8.83
C ASP A 10 -9.92 -1.49 7.47
N ALA A 11 -11.04 -1.64 6.76
CA ALA A 11 -11.03 -2.19 5.40
C ALA A 11 -10.21 -1.30 4.44
N GLN A 12 -10.35 0.01 4.55
CA GLN A 12 -9.60 0.97 3.73
C GLN A 12 -8.09 0.92 4.04
N ARG A 13 -7.70 0.81 5.33
CA ARG A 13 -6.30 0.66 5.73
C ARG A 13 -5.66 -0.61 5.20
N GLU A 14 -6.35 -1.75 5.35
CA GLU A 14 -5.86 -3.05 4.88
C GLU A 14 -5.71 -3.05 3.35
N PHE A 15 -6.69 -2.48 2.64
CA PHE A 15 -6.64 -2.36 1.19
C PHE A 15 -5.49 -1.46 0.73
N GLU A 16 -5.35 -0.28 1.33
CA GLU A 16 -4.30 0.69 0.98
C GLU A 16 -2.90 0.10 1.23
N LYS A 17 -2.70 -0.54 2.39
CA LYS A 17 -1.44 -1.21 2.72
C LYS A 17 -1.06 -2.26 1.68
N ARG A 18 -2.02 -3.09 1.26
CA ARG A 18 -1.81 -4.14 0.25
C ARG A 18 -1.53 -3.56 -1.13
N PHE A 19 -2.24 -2.50 -1.52
CA PHE A 19 -2.04 -1.82 -2.80
C PHE A 19 -0.65 -1.21 -2.92
N ILE A 20 -0.20 -0.52 -1.86
CA ILE A 20 1.14 0.07 -1.79
C ILE A 20 2.21 -1.03 -1.86
N ALA A 21 2.03 -2.12 -1.11
CA ALA A 21 2.96 -3.23 -1.12
C ALA A 21 3.07 -3.88 -2.51
N HIS A 22 1.96 -4.02 -3.24
CA HIS A 22 1.95 -4.54 -4.60
C HIS A 22 2.66 -3.60 -5.59
N ALA A 23 2.41 -2.30 -5.50
CA ALA A 23 3.09 -1.31 -6.34
C ALA A 23 4.60 -1.27 -6.07
N LEU A 24 5.02 -1.39 -4.80
CA LEU A 24 6.42 -1.53 -4.43
C LEU A 24 7.04 -2.81 -5.01
N ALA A 25 6.35 -3.95 -4.92
CA ALA A 25 6.84 -5.20 -5.50
C ALA A 25 7.00 -5.10 -7.03
N LYS A 26 6.03 -4.50 -7.74
CA LYS A 26 6.14 -4.24 -9.19
C LYS A 26 7.25 -3.25 -9.54
N ALA A 27 7.54 -2.32 -8.65
CA ALA A 27 8.58 -1.31 -8.82
C ALA A 27 9.96 -1.75 -8.31
N ASP A 28 10.11 -3.00 -7.86
CA ASP A 28 11.34 -3.53 -7.26
C ASP A 28 11.84 -2.73 -6.05
N GLY A 29 10.90 -2.19 -5.25
CA GLY A 29 11.19 -1.31 -4.12
C GLY A 29 11.50 0.14 -4.49
N ASN A 30 11.43 0.51 -5.77
CA ASN A 30 11.63 1.89 -6.19
C ASN A 30 10.40 2.75 -5.89
N LEU A 31 10.51 3.62 -4.90
CA LEU A 31 9.44 4.53 -4.47
C LEU A 31 8.98 5.49 -5.57
N CYS A 32 9.86 5.99 -6.45
CA CYS A 32 9.44 6.87 -7.55
C CYS A 32 8.58 6.11 -8.57
N LYS A 33 9.00 4.90 -8.95
CA LYS A 33 8.23 4.06 -9.87
C LYS A 33 6.90 3.63 -9.24
N ALA A 34 6.90 3.21 -7.98
CA ALA A 34 5.69 2.85 -7.26
C ALA A 34 4.73 4.04 -7.11
N ALA A 35 5.25 5.24 -6.85
CA ALA A 35 4.48 6.47 -6.79
C ALA A 35 3.84 6.80 -8.14
N GLY A 36 4.59 6.64 -9.24
CA GLY A 36 4.05 6.77 -10.59
C GLY A 36 2.96 5.73 -10.92
N LEU A 37 3.16 4.48 -10.52
CA LEU A 37 2.17 3.41 -10.71
C LEU A 37 0.88 3.63 -9.91
N LEU A 38 0.99 4.23 -8.72
CA LEU A 38 -0.15 4.55 -7.86
C LEU A 38 -0.78 5.91 -8.19
N GLY A 39 -0.18 6.70 -9.08
CA GLY A 39 -0.61 8.07 -9.38
C GLY A 39 -0.52 9.00 -8.16
N MET A 40 0.37 8.70 -7.20
CA MET A 40 0.49 9.46 -5.96
C MET A 40 1.84 10.17 -5.87
N HIS A 41 1.89 11.22 -5.06
CA HIS A 41 3.15 11.90 -4.82
C HIS A 41 4.10 11.01 -3.99
N ARG A 42 5.38 10.95 -4.39
CA ARG A 42 6.44 10.18 -3.70
C ARG A 42 6.47 10.44 -2.19
N ASN A 43 6.34 11.69 -1.75
CA ASN A 43 6.40 12.02 -0.32
C ASN A 43 5.24 11.40 0.47
N THR A 44 4.04 11.39 -0.13
CA THR A 44 2.87 10.75 0.46
C THR A 44 3.06 9.23 0.51
N LEU A 45 3.63 8.64 -0.56
CA LEU A 45 3.94 7.22 -0.58
C LEU A 45 4.97 6.87 0.49
N SER A 46 6.05 7.63 0.58
CA SER A 46 7.12 7.42 1.56
C SER A 46 6.60 7.48 3.00
N ARG A 47 5.73 8.44 3.31
CA ARG A 47 5.06 8.53 4.62
C ARG A 47 4.22 7.28 4.90
N LYS A 48 3.35 6.88 3.96
CA LYS A 48 2.50 5.69 4.11
C LYS A 48 3.31 4.40 4.25
N VAL A 49 4.38 4.23 3.47
CA VAL A 49 5.27 3.07 3.57
C VAL A 49 5.92 2.98 4.95
N HIS A 50 6.34 4.12 5.51
CA HIS A 50 6.92 4.18 6.85
C HIS A 50 5.86 3.90 7.94
N GLU A 51 4.67 4.50 7.81
CA GLU A 51 3.54 4.32 8.72
C GLU A 51 3.09 2.85 8.77
N TYR A 52 2.96 2.21 7.61
CA TYR A 52 2.53 0.81 7.51
C TYR A 52 3.67 -0.20 7.71
N ARG A 53 4.91 0.26 7.95
CA ARG A 53 6.14 -0.55 8.03
C ARG A 53 6.23 -1.60 6.93
N LEU A 54 5.91 -1.20 5.70
CA LEU A 54 5.90 -2.10 4.56
C LEU A 54 7.34 -2.47 4.19
N ARG A 55 7.77 -3.68 4.59
CA ARG A 55 9.06 -4.26 4.19
C ARG A 55 8.96 -4.73 2.73
N ASN A 56 9.97 -4.38 1.94
CA ASN A 56 10.08 -4.81 0.54
C ASN A 56 10.04 -6.34 0.50
N GLY A 57 8.97 -6.94 -0.04
CA GLY A 57 8.80 -8.40 -0.08
C GLY A 57 7.42 -8.96 0.32
N ALA A 58 6.39 -8.13 0.48
CA ALA A 58 5.03 -8.66 0.61
C ALA A 58 4.66 -9.42 -0.68
N LYS A 59 4.50 -10.75 -0.55
CA LYS A 59 4.19 -11.63 -1.68
C LYS A 59 2.92 -11.15 -2.39
N PRO A 60 2.92 -10.99 -3.73
CA PRO A 60 1.70 -10.70 -4.47
C PRO A 60 0.70 -11.84 -4.26
N PHE A 61 -0.59 -11.48 -4.25
CA PHE A 61 -1.71 -12.41 -4.19
C PHE A 61 -1.50 -13.56 -5.17
N ARG A 62 -1.57 -14.78 -4.64
CA ARG A 62 -1.71 -16.01 -5.41
C ARG A 62 -3.06 -16.61 -5.05
#